data_AF-A0A8S2HDT9-F1
#
_entry.id   AF-A0A8S2HDT9-F1
#
_cell.length_a   1.000
_cell.length_b   1.000
_cell.length_c   1.000
_cell.angle_alpha   90.00
_cell.angle_beta   90.00
_cell.angle_gamma   90.00
#
_symmetry.space_group_name_H-M   'P 1'
#
loop_
_entity.id
_entity.type
_entity.pdbx_description
1 polymer ?
#
loop_
_entity_poly.entity_id
_entity_poly.type
_entity_poly.pdbx_seq_one_letter_code
_entity_poly.pdbx_strand_id
1 'polypeptide(L)'
;TPYPFLICHCLTDTKTAGVYNCNIMDEKSTFKIQQGKEYVKVYQVKLTNTEKDKGGKDENVLSKHQRYFCSECGSYLWAYNEDYKN
;
A
#
# COMPACT_ATOMS: atom_id res chain seq x y z
N THR A 1 -14.46 13.59 -3.77
CA THR A 1 -14.32 12.16 -3.40
C THR A 1 -14.08 11.37 -4.66
N PRO A 2 -12.85 10.95 -5.01
CA PRO A 2 -12.68 10.14 -6.19
C PRO A 2 -13.23 8.74 -5.93
N TYR A 3 -13.62 8.10 -7.02
CA TYR A 3 -14.25 6.78 -7.11
C TYR A 3 -13.81 5.84 -5.98
N PRO A 4 -14.72 5.45 -5.05
CA PRO A 4 -14.36 4.68 -3.85
C PRO A 4 -14.03 3.22 -4.18
N PHE A 5 -13.98 2.85 -5.45
CA PHE A 5 -13.71 1.52 -5.95
C PHE A 5 -12.75 1.62 -7.13
N LEU A 6 -11.62 0.93 -7.03
CA LEU A 6 -10.66 0.76 -8.12
C LEU A 6 -10.26 -0.71 -8.21
N ILE A 7 -10.23 -1.25 -9.43
CA ILE A 7 -9.65 -2.57 -9.68
C ILE A 7 -8.16 -2.37 -10.00
N CYS A 8 -7.25 -2.90 -9.18
CA CYS A 8 -5.83 -2.94 -9.51
C CYS A 8 -5.47 -4.27 -10.17
N HIS A 9 -4.66 -4.15 -11.23
CA HIS A 9 -4.02 -5.27 -11.92
C HIS A 9 -2.51 -5.36 -11.64
N CYS A 10 -2.04 -4.56 -10.69
CA CYS A 10 -0.64 -4.45 -10.35
C CYS A 10 -0.16 -5.72 -9.64
N LEU A 11 1.00 -6.24 -10.07
CA LEU A 11 1.64 -7.42 -9.46
C LEU A 11 2.14 -7.16 -8.03
N THR A 12 2.23 -5.89 -7.62
CA THR A 12 2.73 -5.47 -6.30
C THR A 12 1.61 -5.34 -5.26
N ASP A 13 0.35 -5.19 -5.67
CA ASP A 13 -0.81 -5.26 -4.78
C ASP A 13 -1.45 -6.65 -4.80
N THR A 14 -0.66 -7.72 -4.94
CA THR A 14 -1.20 -9.08 -4.87
C THR A 14 -1.80 -9.32 -3.48
N LYS A 15 -3.12 -9.25 -3.38
CA LYS A 15 -3.87 -9.68 -2.20
C LYS A 15 -4.09 -11.19 -2.30
N THR A 16 -4.79 -11.75 -1.32
CA THR A 16 -5.15 -13.17 -1.27
C THR A 16 -5.94 -13.66 -2.49
N ALA A 17 -6.52 -12.76 -3.32
CA ALA A 17 -7.29 -13.08 -4.52
C ALA A 17 -6.48 -13.10 -5.84
N GLY A 18 -5.15 -12.91 -5.80
CA GLY A 18 -4.31 -12.91 -7.01
C GLY A 18 -4.19 -11.54 -7.68
N VAL A 19 -4.24 -11.47 -9.01
CA VAL A 19 -3.94 -10.25 -9.81
C VAL A 19 -5.13 -9.31 -10.02
N TYR A 20 -6.31 -9.64 -9.49
CA TYR A 20 -7.53 -8.86 -9.68
C TYR A 20 -8.07 -8.43 -8.34
N ASN A 21 -7.63 -7.25 -7.87
CA ASN A 21 -7.94 -6.80 -6.52
C ASN A 21 -8.75 -5.51 -6.54
N CYS A 22 -9.73 -5.42 -5.65
CA CYS A 22 -10.44 -4.17 -5.41
C CYS A 22 -9.73 -3.36 -4.32
N ASN A 23 -9.59 -2.06 -4.56
CA ASN A 23 -9.21 -1.07 -3.57
C ASN A 23 -10.44 -0.23 -3.26
N ILE A 24 -10.78 -0.17 -1.97
CA ILE A 24 -11.85 0.67 -1.45
C ILE A 24 -11.22 1.74 -0.60
N MET A 25 -11.57 2.99 -0.88
CA MET A 25 -11.08 4.15 -0.11
C MET A 25 -11.89 4.30 1.19
N ASP A 26 -11.20 4.70 2.25
CA ASP A 26 -11.80 4.98 3.56
C ASP A 26 -11.20 6.26 4.16
N GLU A 27 -11.88 6.82 5.14
CA GLU A 27 -11.45 8.00 5.87
C GLU A 27 -10.37 7.62 6.91
N LYS A 28 -9.17 8.17 6.76
CA LYS A 28 -8.03 7.82 7.63
C LYS A 28 -8.33 8.13 9.10
N SER A 29 -9.03 9.23 9.40
CA SER A 29 -9.30 9.65 10.77
C SER A 29 -10.19 8.68 11.55
N THR A 30 -10.98 7.86 10.85
CA THR A 30 -11.85 6.84 11.47
C THR A 30 -11.17 5.49 11.66
N PHE A 31 -10.02 5.25 11.02
CA PHE A 31 -9.31 3.98 11.09
C PHE A 31 -8.66 3.73 12.46
N LYS A 32 -8.99 2.59 13.09
CA LYS A 32 -8.44 2.19 14.39
C LYS A 32 -8.11 0.70 14.42
N ILE A 33 -6.86 0.35 14.67
CA ILE A 33 -6.43 -1.03 14.92
C ILE A 33 -6.89 -1.41 16.33
N GLN A 34 -7.77 -2.41 16.42
CA GLN A 34 -8.30 -2.87 17.70
C GLN A 34 -7.32 -3.82 18.42
N GLN A 35 -6.67 -4.71 17.67
CA GLN A 35 -5.81 -5.79 18.19
C GLN A 35 -4.74 -6.18 17.16
N GLY A 36 -3.70 -6.91 17.60
CA GLY A 36 -2.72 -7.56 16.71
C GLY A 36 -1.78 -6.60 15.98
N LYS A 37 -1.55 -5.40 16.52
CA LYS A 37 -0.67 -4.38 15.94
C LYS A 37 0.78 -4.87 15.82
N GLU A 38 1.22 -5.73 16.72
CA GLU A 38 2.52 -6.38 16.78
C GLU A 38 2.80 -7.29 15.57
N TYR A 39 1.75 -7.85 14.96
CA TYR A 39 1.84 -8.72 13.78
C TYR A 39 1.77 -7.93 12.47
N VAL A 40 1.57 -6.61 12.52
CA VAL A 40 1.48 -5.79 11.31
C VAL A 40 2.88 -5.49 10.79
N LYS A 41 3.12 -5.82 9.52
CA LYS A 41 4.33 -5.46 8.77
C LYS A 41 3.96 -4.60 7.56
N VAL A 42 4.93 -3.80 7.12
CA VAL A 42 4.78 -2.89 5.99
C VAL A 42 5.70 -3.31 4.85
N TYR A 43 5.16 -3.33 3.64
CA TYR A 43 5.89 -3.55 2.40
C TYR A 43 5.82 -2.30 1.52
N GLN A 44 6.98 -1.88 1.02
CA GLN A 44 7.15 -0.81 0.04
C GLN A 44 8.05 -1.32 -1.09
N VAL A 45 7.69 -0.99 -2.33
CA VAL A 45 8.45 -1.39 -3.51
C VAL A 45 9.71 -0.53 -3.61
N LYS A 46 10.85 -1.13 -3.96
CA LYS A 46 12.06 -0.35 -4.30
C LYS A 46 11.91 0.23 -5.70
N LEU A 47 12.02 1.55 -5.82
CA LEU A 47 11.93 2.24 -7.10
C LEU A 47 13.26 2.09 -7.86
N THR A 48 13.18 1.78 -9.14
CA THR A 48 14.36 1.62 -10.01
C THR A 48 14.78 2.95 -10.63
N ASN A 49 16.00 3.04 -11.17
CA ASN A 49 16.58 4.27 -11.71
C ASN A 49 15.72 4.97 -12.78
N THR A 50 14.91 4.25 -13.55
CA THR A 50 13.99 4.81 -14.56
C THR A 50 12.76 5.51 -13.96
N GLU A 51 12.42 5.23 -12.70
CA GLU A 51 11.34 5.90 -11.96
C GLU A 51 11.86 7.10 -11.13
N LYS A 52 13.19 7.29 -11.07
CA LYS A 52 13.86 8.33 -10.26
C LYS A 52 13.85 9.73 -10.87
N ASP A 53 13.52 9.85 -12.16
CA ASP A 53 13.50 11.12 -12.90
C ASP A 53 12.47 12.14 -12.36
N LYS A 54 11.68 11.78 -11.35
CA LYS A 54 10.83 12.68 -10.55
C LYS A 54 11.51 13.22 -9.28
N GLY A 55 12.85 13.23 -9.22
CA GLY A 55 13.62 14.01 -8.24
C GLY A 55 14.34 13.23 -7.13
N GLY A 56 14.54 11.92 -7.27
CA GLY A 56 15.27 11.12 -6.28
C GLY A 56 16.69 10.80 -6.72
N LYS A 57 17.69 11.53 -6.24
CA LYS A 57 19.13 11.23 -6.49
C LYS A 57 19.67 10.02 -5.72
N ASP A 58 18.82 9.35 -4.95
CA ASP A 58 19.25 8.32 -4.01
C ASP A 58 19.04 6.90 -4.56
N GLU A 59 19.96 6.00 -4.22
CA GLU A 59 20.01 4.64 -4.77
C GLU A 59 18.97 3.68 -4.17
N ASN A 60 18.32 4.08 -3.08
CA ASN A 60 17.40 3.25 -2.29
C ASN A 60 16.03 3.91 -2.00
N VAL A 61 15.39 4.53 -3.01
CA VAL A 61 14.08 5.17 -2.79
C VAL A 61 12.98 4.12 -2.74
N LEU A 62 12.23 4.08 -1.63
CA LEU A 62 11.03 3.26 -1.49
C LEU A 62 9.80 3.99 -2.04
N SER A 63 8.87 3.24 -2.61
CA SER A 63 7.57 3.76 -3.02
C SER A 63 6.83 4.32 -1.81
N LYS A 64 6.25 5.52 -1.90
CA LYS A 64 5.43 6.09 -0.82
C LYS A 64 4.16 5.29 -0.50
N HIS A 65 3.75 4.41 -1.42
CA HIS A 65 2.65 3.49 -1.18
C HIS A 65 3.06 2.36 -0.23
N GLN A 66 2.47 2.36 0.95
CA GLN A 66 2.68 1.40 2.03
C GLN A 66 1.57 0.35 2.03
N ARG A 67 1.96 -0.93 2.00
CA ARG A 67 1.03 -2.07 2.06
C ARG A 67 1.21 -2.78 3.38
N TYR A 68 0.14 -2.89 4.15
CA TYR A 68 0.16 -3.48 5.47
C TYR A 68 -0.40 -4.90 5.41
N PHE A 69 0.33 -5.84 6.01
CA PHE A 69 -0.03 -7.25 6.04
C PHE A 69 0.26 -7.87 7.40
N CYS A 70 -0.40 -8.98 7.71
CA CYS A 70 -0.12 -9.79 8.90
C CYS A 70 1.13 -10.66 8.69
N SER A 71 2.10 -10.61 9.59
CA SER A 71 3.32 -11.42 9.53
C SER A 71 3.08 -12.91 9.69
N GLU A 72 2.01 -13.31 10.40
CA GLU A 72 1.75 -14.70 10.72
C GLU A 72 1.03 -15.44 9.60
N CYS A 73 0.04 -14.80 8.99
CA CYS A 73 -0.81 -15.43 7.97
C CYS A 73 -0.67 -14.84 6.57
N GLY A 74 0.14 -13.78 6.39
CA GLY A 74 0.34 -13.12 5.10
C GLY A 74 -0.87 -12.36 4.57
N SER A 75 -1.95 -12.23 5.36
CA SER A 75 -3.16 -11.53 4.93
C SER A 75 -2.89 -10.05 4.70
N TYR A 76 -3.32 -9.54 3.54
CA TYR A 76 -3.33 -8.12 3.24
C TYR A 76 -4.40 -7.41 4.08
N LEU A 77 -4.04 -6.32 4.76
CA LEU A 77 -4.91 -5.61 5.69
C LEU A 77 -5.40 -4.27 5.11
N TRP A 78 -4.47 -3.35 4.82
CA TRP A 78 -4.79 -2.05 4.20
C TRP A 78 -3.61 -1.49 3.41
N ALA A 79 -3.87 -0.47 2.60
CA ALA A 79 -2.86 0.37 1.98
C ALA A 79 -2.96 1.80 2.50
N TYR A 80 -1.82 2.49 2.51
CA TYR A 80 -1.74 3.90 2.85
C TYR A 80 -0.73 4.60 1.94
N ASN A 81 -1.02 5.84 1.57
CA ASN A 81 -0.08 6.69 0.84
C ASN A 81 -0.17 8.09 1.45
N GLU A 82 0.95 8.58 1.99
CA GLU A 82 1.03 9.89 2.65
C GLU A 82 0.83 11.07 1.70
N ASP A 83 1.10 10.89 0.41
CA ASP A 83 0.93 11.94 -0.60
C ASP A 83 -0.53 12.10 -1.02
N TYR A 84 -1.40 11.16 -0.61
CA TYR A 84 -2.81 11.26 -0.91
C TYR A 84 -3.44 12.38 -0.06
N LYS A 85 -3.79 13.47 -0.72
CA LYS A 85 -4.47 14.61 -0.10
C LYS A 85 -5.96 14.31 -0.02
N ASN A 86 -6.51 14.26 1.18
CA ASN A 86 -7.96 14.30 1.41
C ASN A 86 -8.53 15.66 0.99
#